data_AF-A0A8X6QGU8-F1
#
_entry.id   AF-A0A8X6QGU8-F1
#
_cell.length_a   1.000
_cell.length_b   1.000
_cell.length_c   1.000
_cell.angle_alpha   90.00
_cell.angle_beta   90.00
_cell.angle_gamma   90.00
#
_symmetry.space_group_name_H-M   'P 1'
#
loop_
_entity.id
_entity.type
_entity.pdbx_description
1 polymer ?
#
loop_
_entity_poly.entity_id
_entity_poly.type
_entity_poly.pdbx_seq_one_letter_code
_entity_poly.pdbx_strand_id
1 'polypeptide(L)'
;SCGHGFEESFEHILKITLSESKRSSDVSRIMYFISELLVNLDNKYKDANANGSMTEVDDIMHPLLKELFIFLEKWTQASSFTVRYRSCQLLHIILTYIQDHGIGELDMKTYETMLKIIEARKLDVSCNVRIHAILLAKFFQDPSSINDPVIAGNK
;
A
#
# COMPACT_ATOMS: atom_id res chain seq x y z
N SER A 1 -10.75 -8.01 28.46
CA SER A 1 -10.56 -8.36 27.05
C SER A 1 -9.46 -7.48 26.48
N CYS A 2 -8.26 -8.05 26.33
CA CYS A 2 -7.08 -7.39 25.80
C CYS A 2 -7.27 -7.27 24.28
N GLY A 3 -7.72 -6.12 23.80
CA GLY A 3 -8.01 -5.93 22.37
C GLY A 3 -8.79 -4.65 22.02
N HIS A 4 -9.39 -3.96 22.99
CA HIS A 4 -9.98 -2.65 22.71
C HIS A 4 -8.87 -1.60 22.53
N GLY A 5 -8.85 -0.95 21.36
CA GLY A 5 -8.01 0.23 21.08
C GLY A 5 -6.71 -0.04 20.30
N PHE A 6 -6.47 -1.27 19.83
CA PHE A 6 -5.31 -1.53 18.97
C PHE A 6 -5.44 -0.79 17.64
N GLU A 7 -6.59 -0.89 16.99
CA GLU A 7 -6.88 -0.24 15.71
C GLU A 7 -6.77 1.29 15.83
N GLU A 8 -7.31 1.86 16.92
CA GLU A 8 -7.19 3.30 17.21
C GLU A 8 -5.73 3.73 17.42
N SER A 9 -4.97 2.93 18.16
CA SER A 9 -3.54 3.18 18.41
C SER A 9 -2.73 3.04 17.12
N PHE A 10 -3.05 2.06 16.30
CA PHE A 10 -2.42 1.81 15.01
C PHE A 10 -2.70 2.97 14.04
N GLU A 11 -3.96 3.41 13.94
CA GLU A 11 -4.34 4.57 13.15
C GLU A 11 -3.63 5.84 13.66
N HIS A 12 -3.51 6.01 14.97
CA HIS A 12 -2.78 7.15 15.56
C HIS A 12 -1.30 7.15 15.17
N ILE A 13 -0.64 5.99 15.22
CA ILE A 13 0.75 5.83 14.78
C ILE A 13 0.89 6.16 13.29
N LEU A 14 -0.03 5.69 12.44
CA LEU A 14 -0.05 6.04 11.02
C LEU A 14 -0.19 7.55 10.83
N LYS A 15 -1.13 8.20 11.51
CA LYS A 15 -1.35 9.65 11.43
C LYS A 15 -0.08 10.43 11.76
N ILE A 16 0.60 10.08 12.86
CA ILE A 16 1.86 10.72 13.26
C ILE A 16 2.94 10.49 12.21
N THR A 17 3.15 9.23 11.82
CA THR A 17 4.22 8.81 10.90
C THR A 17 4.06 9.47 9.53
N LEU A 18 2.84 9.51 8.99
CA LEU A 18 2.58 10.06 7.66
C LEU A 18 2.50 11.58 7.64
N SER A 19 2.36 12.24 8.79
CA SER A 19 2.38 13.70 8.90
C SER A 19 3.78 14.28 9.12
N GLU A 20 4.81 13.44 9.31
CA GLU A 20 6.17 13.90 9.58
C GLU A 20 6.88 14.41 8.31
N SER A 21 7.15 15.71 8.30
CA SER A 21 7.81 16.42 7.20
C SER A 21 9.32 16.24 7.18
N LYS A 22 9.94 16.02 8.34
CA LYS A 22 11.39 15.86 8.46
C LYS A 22 11.80 14.51 7.88
N ARG A 23 12.92 14.50 7.14
CA ARG A 23 13.60 13.26 6.78
C ARG A 23 14.18 12.66 8.06
N SER A 24 13.47 11.68 8.60
CA SER A 24 13.90 10.91 9.77
C SER A 24 14.08 9.44 9.36
N SER A 25 15.19 8.85 9.78
CA SER A 25 15.40 7.41 9.68
C SER A 25 14.33 6.64 10.45
N ASP A 26 13.77 7.24 11.51
CA ASP A 26 12.79 6.59 12.38
C ASP A 26 11.44 6.45 11.67
N VAL A 27 11.01 7.47 10.94
CA VAL A 27 9.81 7.39 10.08
C VAL A 27 9.95 6.25 9.09
N SER A 28 11.12 6.12 8.45
CA SER A 28 11.35 5.06 7.48
C SER A 28 11.35 3.68 8.16
N ARG A 29 11.99 3.53 9.32
CA ARG A 29 11.98 2.30 10.12
C ARG A 29 10.57 1.89 10.53
N ILE A 30 9.74 2.84 10.97
CA ILE A 30 8.34 2.58 11.33
C ILE A 30 7.56 2.09 10.11
N MET A 31 7.74 2.72 8.95
CA MET A 31 7.08 2.26 7.71
C MET A 31 7.49 0.83 7.34
N TYR A 32 8.79 0.51 7.37
CA TYR A 32 9.27 -0.85 7.11
C TYR A 32 8.71 -1.86 8.11
N PHE A 33 8.70 -1.52 9.40
CA PHE A 33 8.13 -2.37 10.44
C PHE A 33 6.63 -2.64 10.20
N ILE A 34 5.86 -1.61 9.86
CA ILE A 34 4.42 -1.74 9.56
C ILE A 34 4.22 -2.66 8.36
N SER A 35 5.00 -2.48 7.28
CA SER A 35 4.92 -3.32 6.09
C SER A 35 5.25 -4.78 6.39
N GLU A 36 6.37 -5.04 7.06
CA GLU A 36 6.76 -6.39 7.46
C GLU A 36 5.70 -7.06 8.34
N LEU A 37 5.21 -6.35 9.37
CA LEU A 37 4.20 -6.87 10.27
C LEU A 37 2.92 -7.27 9.52
N LEU A 38 2.37 -6.36 8.70
CA LEU A 38 1.08 -6.58 8.05
C LEU A 38 1.14 -7.65 6.97
N VAL A 39 2.23 -7.72 6.20
CA VAL A 39 2.37 -8.77 5.18
C VAL A 39 2.59 -10.13 5.83
N ASN A 40 3.37 -10.21 6.92
CA ASN A 40 3.51 -11.46 7.66
C ASN A 40 2.20 -11.93 8.31
N LEU A 41 1.35 -10.99 8.76
CA LEU A 41 0.00 -11.31 9.25
C LEU A 41 -0.91 -11.78 8.11
N ASP A 42 -0.84 -11.13 6.95
CA ASP A 42 -1.59 -11.53 5.75
C ASP A 42 -1.24 -12.94 5.28
N ASN A 43 0.05 -13.25 5.20
CA ASN A 43 0.54 -14.58 4.85
C ASN A 43 0.01 -15.65 5.79
N LYS A 44 0.12 -15.43 7.11
CA LYS A 44 -0.42 -16.36 8.12
C LYS A 44 -1.94 -16.53 8.01
N TYR A 45 -2.64 -15.45 7.68
CA TYR A 45 -4.09 -15.46 7.50
C TYR A 45 -4.48 -16.27 6.27
N LYS A 46 -3.81 -16.06 5.13
CA LYS A 46 -3.99 -16.84 3.91
C LYS A 46 -3.68 -18.31 4.13
N ASP A 47 -2.56 -18.64 4.76
CA ASP A 47 -2.16 -20.02 5.08
C ASP A 47 -3.20 -20.74 5.96
N ALA A 48 -3.73 -20.05 6.97
CA ALA A 48 -4.74 -20.61 7.86
C ALA A 48 -6.06 -20.90 7.14
N ASN A 49 -6.44 -20.06 6.17
CA ASN A 49 -7.68 -20.21 5.41
C ASN A 49 -7.54 -21.19 4.23
N ALA A 50 -6.34 -21.29 3.62
CA ALA A 50 -6.05 -22.25 2.55
C ALA A 50 -6.20 -23.71 3.00
N ASN A 51 -5.94 -24.00 4.28
CA ASN A 51 -6.07 -25.34 4.85
C ASN A 51 -7.51 -25.74 5.21
N GLY A 52 -8.48 -24.82 5.11
CA GLY A 52 -9.85 -25.01 5.61
C GLY A 52 -10.96 -24.91 4.55
N SER A 53 -10.72 -24.31 3.38
CA SER A 53 -11.74 -24.13 2.34
C SER A 53 -11.16 -24.23 0.92
N MET A 54 -11.98 -24.69 -0.03
CA MET A 54 -11.71 -24.66 -1.48
C MET A 54 -11.86 -23.24 -2.09
N THR A 55 -11.79 -22.19 -1.27
CA THR A 55 -11.90 -20.80 -1.72
C THR A 55 -10.53 -20.38 -2.24
N GLU A 56 -10.47 -19.84 -3.45
CA GLU A 56 -9.23 -19.35 -4.06
C GLU A 56 -8.54 -18.38 -3.06
N VAL A 57 -7.32 -18.73 -2.67
CA VAL A 57 -6.51 -17.99 -1.67
C VAL A 57 -6.29 -16.53 -2.11
N ASP A 58 -6.42 -16.27 -3.40
CA ASP A 58 -6.17 -15.00 -4.07
C ASP A 58 -7.16 -13.90 -3.69
N ASP A 59 -8.36 -14.22 -3.18
CA ASP A 59 -9.39 -13.24 -2.80
C ASP A 59 -9.45 -12.94 -1.28
N ILE A 60 -8.53 -13.50 -0.50
CA ILE A 60 -8.54 -13.41 0.96
C ILE A 60 -7.40 -12.50 1.44
N MET A 61 -7.73 -11.41 2.13
CA MET A 61 -6.77 -10.47 2.72
C MET A 61 -7.05 -10.28 4.21
N HIS A 62 -6.00 -10.19 5.02
CA HIS A 62 -6.11 -9.95 6.45
C HIS A 62 -6.75 -8.57 6.72
N PRO A 63 -7.72 -8.47 7.65
CA PRO A 63 -8.46 -7.23 7.90
C PRO A 63 -7.58 -6.00 8.16
N LEU A 64 -6.50 -6.12 8.95
CA LEU A 64 -5.60 -4.99 9.21
C LEU A 64 -4.86 -4.47 7.96
N LEU A 65 -4.48 -5.38 7.04
CA LEU A 65 -3.84 -4.96 5.79
C LEU A 65 -4.84 -4.23 4.90
N LYS A 66 -6.07 -4.75 4.83
CA LYS A 66 -7.19 -4.10 4.12
C LYS A 66 -7.52 -2.72 4.70
N GLU A 67 -7.55 -2.58 6.03
CA GLU A 67 -7.76 -1.31 6.71
C GLU A 67 -6.65 -0.31 6.40
N LEU A 68 -5.38 -0.75 6.34
CA LEU A 68 -4.28 0.11 5.91
C LEU A 68 -4.49 0.60 4.47
N PHE A 69 -4.89 -0.26 3.52
CA PHE A 69 -5.15 0.17 2.15
C PHE A 69 -6.29 1.18 2.07
N ILE A 70 -7.38 0.98 2.82
CA ILE A 70 -8.49 1.95 2.94
C ILE A 70 -8.00 3.28 3.54
N PHE A 71 -7.14 3.22 4.54
CA PHE A 71 -6.55 4.42 5.14
C PHE A 71 -5.69 5.18 4.14
N LEU A 72 -4.82 4.47 3.41
CA LEU A 72 -3.94 5.04 2.38
C LEU A 72 -4.72 5.60 1.18
N GLU A 73 -5.83 4.98 0.79
CA GLU A 73 -6.74 5.53 -0.23
C GLU A 73 -7.17 6.95 0.12
N LYS A 74 -7.58 7.19 1.37
CA LYS A 74 -7.98 8.52 1.84
C LYS A 74 -6.79 9.46 1.96
N TRP A 75 -5.69 8.98 2.54
CA TRP A 75 -4.55 9.83 2.90
C TRP A 75 -3.69 10.25 1.72
N THR A 76 -3.63 9.43 0.67
CA THR A 76 -2.99 9.83 -0.60
C THR A 76 -3.71 11.01 -1.26
N GLN A 77 -4.97 11.29 -0.91
CA GLN A 77 -5.78 12.42 -1.41
C GLN A 77 -5.75 13.66 -0.49
N ALA A 78 -5.01 13.64 0.62
CA ALA A 78 -5.01 14.73 1.59
C ALA A 78 -4.54 16.07 0.98
N SER A 79 -5.03 17.19 1.50
CA SER A 79 -4.56 18.53 1.06
C SER A 79 -3.06 18.76 1.35
N SER A 80 -2.55 18.14 2.42
CA SER A 80 -1.15 18.26 2.81
C SER A 80 -0.22 17.48 1.87
N PHE A 81 0.73 18.20 1.26
CA PHE A 81 1.81 17.58 0.46
C PHE A 81 2.55 16.49 1.24
N THR A 82 2.94 16.78 2.50
CA THR A 82 3.68 15.82 3.34
C THR A 82 2.91 14.52 3.49
N VAL A 83 1.61 14.63 3.79
CA VAL A 83 0.75 13.46 3.98
C VAL A 83 0.65 12.64 2.70
N ARG A 84 0.40 13.29 1.55
CA ARG A 84 0.34 12.58 0.26
C ARG A 84 1.65 11.89 -0.08
N TYR A 85 2.77 12.59 0.10
CA TYR A 85 4.11 12.05 -0.13
C TYR A 85 4.39 10.82 0.73
N ARG A 86 4.19 10.92 2.05
CA ARG A 86 4.43 9.82 2.98
C ARG A 86 3.49 8.65 2.76
N SER A 87 2.24 8.91 2.40
CA SER A 87 1.27 7.86 2.09
C SER A 87 1.68 7.09 0.83
N CYS A 88 2.11 7.79 -0.23
CA CYS A 88 2.64 7.12 -1.42
C CYS A 88 3.96 6.38 -1.13
N GLN A 89 4.79 6.89 -0.21
CA GLN A 89 6.00 6.22 0.24
C GLN A 89 5.69 4.92 0.98
N LEU A 90 4.78 4.93 1.96
CA LEU A 90 4.37 3.72 2.69
C LEU A 90 3.69 2.72 1.74
N LEU A 91 2.85 3.19 0.82
CA LEU A 91 2.24 2.34 -0.19
C LEU A 91 3.30 1.65 -1.06
N HIS A 92 4.34 2.37 -1.47
CA HIS A 92 5.43 1.77 -2.26
C HIS A 92 6.19 0.72 -1.46
N ILE A 93 6.52 1.01 -0.20
CA ILE A 93 7.23 0.09 0.69
C ILE A 93 6.42 -1.19 0.89
N ILE A 94 5.12 -1.08 1.19
CA ILE A 94 4.31 -2.27 1.45
C ILE A 94 4.08 -3.11 0.19
N LEU A 95 3.87 -2.48 -0.98
CA LEU A 95 3.75 -3.23 -2.24
C LEU A 95 5.06 -3.91 -2.64
N THR A 96 6.20 -3.28 -2.37
CA THR A 96 7.52 -3.93 -2.54
C THR A 96 7.60 -5.16 -1.65
N TYR A 97 7.23 -5.03 -0.38
CA TYR A 97 7.29 -6.14 0.57
C TYR A 97 6.30 -7.27 0.20
N ILE A 98 5.12 -6.94 -0.31
CA ILE A 98 4.15 -7.92 -0.85
C ILE A 98 4.74 -8.63 -2.07
N GLN A 99 5.38 -7.91 -2.99
CA GLN A 99 6.02 -8.54 -4.16
C GLN A 99 7.15 -9.51 -3.76
N ASP A 100 7.95 -9.13 -2.76
CA ASP A 100 9.12 -9.92 -2.33
C ASP A 100 8.76 -11.10 -1.41
N HIS A 101 7.68 -10.98 -0.63
CA HIS A 101 7.38 -11.88 0.49
C HIS A 101 5.91 -12.31 0.63
N GLY A 102 5.00 -11.72 -0.14
CA GLY A 102 3.57 -12.02 -0.08
C GLY A 102 3.23 -13.40 -0.64
N ILE A 103 2.19 -14.02 -0.09
CA ILE A 103 1.58 -15.23 -0.62
C ILE A 103 0.30 -14.84 -1.36
N GLY A 104 0.12 -15.32 -2.59
CA GLY A 104 -1.05 -15.01 -3.42
C GLY A 104 -1.11 -13.55 -3.87
N GLU A 105 -2.20 -13.19 -4.52
CA GLU A 105 -2.38 -11.85 -5.09
C GLU A 105 -3.06 -10.87 -4.11
N LEU A 106 -3.14 -9.60 -4.52
CA LEU A 106 -4.03 -8.62 -3.88
C LEU A 106 -5.46 -8.90 -4.34
N ASP A 107 -6.43 -8.76 -3.43
CA ASP A 107 -7.83 -8.81 -3.85
C ASP A 107 -8.12 -7.76 -4.92
N MET A 108 -8.95 -8.11 -5.91
CA MET A 108 -9.15 -7.30 -7.11
C MET A 108 -9.65 -5.88 -6.79
N LYS A 109 -10.48 -5.72 -5.75
CA LYS A 109 -10.98 -4.40 -5.34
C LYS A 109 -9.84 -3.51 -4.83
N THR A 110 -8.94 -4.06 -4.02
CA THR A 110 -7.75 -3.35 -3.56
C THR A 110 -6.85 -3.00 -4.74
N TYR A 111 -6.61 -3.94 -5.65
CA TYR A 111 -5.82 -3.72 -6.87
C TYR A 111 -6.34 -2.54 -7.70
N GLU A 112 -7.64 -2.52 -8.03
CA GLU A 112 -8.27 -1.42 -8.77
C GLU A 112 -8.19 -0.08 -8.05
N THR A 113 -8.33 -0.10 -6.72
CA THR A 113 -8.23 1.10 -5.89
C THR A 113 -6.82 1.68 -5.95
N MET A 114 -5.80 0.82 -5.85
CA MET A 114 -4.40 1.25 -5.95
C MET A 114 -4.08 1.82 -7.34
N LEU A 115 -4.59 1.21 -8.41
CA LEU A 115 -4.48 1.77 -9.77
C LEU A 115 -5.04 3.18 -9.87
N LYS A 116 -6.25 3.42 -9.35
CA LYS A 116 -6.88 4.75 -9.36
C LYS A 116 -6.05 5.79 -8.59
N ILE A 117 -5.48 5.40 -7.46
CA ILE A 117 -4.59 6.25 -6.67
C ILE A 117 -3.35 6.62 -7.49
N ILE A 118 -2.71 5.65 -8.14
CA ILE A 118 -1.51 5.84 -8.93
C ILE A 118 -1.77 6.84 -10.07
N GLU A 119 -2.84 6.64 -10.84
CA GLU A 119 -3.20 7.55 -11.93
C GLU A 119 -3.46 8.98 -11.43
N ALA A 120 -4.19 9.12 -10.32
CA ALA A 120 -4.44 10.44 -9.72
C ALA A 120 -3.15 11.11 -9.19
N ARG A 121 -2.15 10.34 -8.75
CA ARG A 121 -0.88 10.84 -8.23
C ARG A 121 0.18 11.08 -9.30
N LYS A 122 0.06 10.49 -10.49
CA LYS A 122 0.88 10.88 -11.65
C LYS A 122 0.68 12.35 -12.03
N LEU A 123 -0.50 12.90 -11.77
CA LEU A 123 -0.85 14.31 -12.04
C LEU A 123 -0.71 15.22 -10.81
N ASP A 124 -0.03 14.77 -9.75
CA ASP A 124 0.13 15.57 -8.54
C ASP A 124 0.86 16.89 -8.80
N VAL A 125 0.46 17.97 -8.12
CA VAL A 125 1.15 19.27 -8.18
C VAL A 125 2.63 19.14 -7.78
N SER A 126 2.94 18.28 -6.81
CA SER A 126 4.30 18.06 -6.33
C SER A 126 5.05 17.01 -7.14
N CYS A 127 6.23 17.36 -7.65
CA CYS A 127 7.10 16.42 -8.37
C CYS A 127 7.51 15.22 -7.51
N ASN A 128 7.73 15.42 -6.21
CA ASN A 128 8.12 14.34 -5.30
C ASN A 128 7.01 13.29 -5.13
N VAL A 129 5.75 13.71 -5.17
CA VAL A 129 4.62 12.77 -5.14
C VAL A 129 4.50 12.05 -6.48
N ARG A 130 4.67 12.77 -7.60
CA ARG A 130 4.66 12.16 -8.95
C ARG A 130 5.73 11.07 -9.10
N ILE A 131 6.92 11.26 -8.53
CA ILE A 131 7.99 10.25 -8.54
C ILE A 131 7.52 8.96 -7.86
N HIS A 132 6.89 9.05 -6.69
CA HIS A 132 6.33 7.85 -6.04
C HIS A 132 5.22 7.20 -6.86
N ALA A 133 4.36 7.99 -7.51
CA ALA A 133 3.32 7.44 -8.38
C ALA A 133 3.91 6.65 -9.56
N ILE A 134 5.01 7.13 -10.15
CA ILE A 134 5.73 6.41 -11.22
C ILE A 134 6.34 5.12 -10.69
N LEU A 135 6.94 5.15 -9.49
CA LEU A 135 7.47 3.94 -8.86
C LEU A 135 6.37 2.92 -8.58
N LEU A 136 5.23 3.38 -8.06
CA LEU A 136 4.07 2.55 -7.78
C LEU A 136 3.47 1.93 -9.05
N ALA A 137 3.44 2.66 -10.16
CA ALA A 137 2.90 2.16 -11.42
C ALA A 137 3.58 0.86 -11.89
N LYS A 138 4.85 0.64 -11.52
CA LYS A 138 5.62 -0.56 -11.89
C LYS A 138 5.03 -1.86 -11.35
N PHE A 139 4.33 -1.83 -10.22
CA PHE A 139 3.70 -3.04 -9.65
C PHE A 139 2.48 -3.52 -10.45
N PHE A 140 1.94 -2.67 -11.32
CA PHE A 140 0.69 -2.91 -12.05
C PHE A 140 0.91 -2.96 -13.56
N GLN A 141 2.17 -3.04 -14.00
CA GLN A 141 2.51 -3.18 -15.41
C GLN A 141 2.26 -4.61 -15.86
N ASP A 142 1.58 -4.75 -16.99
CA ASP A 142 1.49 -6.01 -17.71
C ASP A 142 2.42 -5.93 -18.93
N PRO A 143 3.58 -6.61 -18.92
CA PRO A 143 4.51 -6.60 -20.05
C PRO A 143 3.93 -7.22 -21.33
N SER A 144 2.81 -7.93 -21.25
CA SER A 144 2.09 -8.46 -22.41
C SER A 144 1.05 -7.50 -23.00
N SER A 145 0.75 -6.39 -22.32
CA SER A 145 -0.21 -5.38 -22.75
C SER A 145 0.43 -4.33 -23.66
N ILE A 146 0.04 -4.32 -24.94
CA ILE A 146 0.51 -3.37 -25.97
C ILE A 146 0.08 -1.91 -25.67
N ASN A 147 -0.89 -1.71 -24.77
CA ASN A 147 -1.47 -0.41 -24.40
C ASN A 147 -1.10 0.04 -22.99
N ASP A 148 0.04 -0.39 -22.44
CA ASP A 148 0.50 0.11 -21.13
C ASP A 148 0.74 1.64 -21.20
N PRO A 149 -0.01 2.45 -20.43
CA PRO A 149 0.09 3.92 -20.46
C PRO A 149 1.46 4.44 -19.97
N VAL A 150 2.29 3.60 -19.34
CA VAL A 150 3.66 3.93 -18.94
C VAL A 150 4.66 3.68 -20.08
N ILE A 151 4.43 2.68 -20.95
CA ILE A 151 5.28 2.42 -22.12
C ILE A 151 5.08 3.50 -23.19
N ALA A 152 3.87 4.02 -23.33
CA ALA A 152 3.54 5.07 -24.29
C ALA A 152 4.15 6.45 -23.94
N GLY A 153 4.56 6.68 -22.68
CA GLY A 153 5.18 7.95 -22.24
C GLY A 153 6.67 8.10 -22.56
N ASN A 154 7.30 7.09 -23.17
CA ASN A 154 8.72 7.07 -23.54
C ASN A 154 8.97 7.05 -25.06
N LYS A 155 7.99 7.44 -25.88
CA LYS A 155 8.15 7.67 -27.32
C LYS A 155 7.95 9.12 -27.69
#